data_AF-A0AAD4RXZ9-F1
#
_entry.id   AF-A0AAD4RXZ9-F1
#
_cell.length_a   1.000
_cell.length_b   1.000
_cell.length_c   1.000
_cell.angle_alpha   90.00
_cell.angle_beta   90.00
_cell.angle_gamma   90.00
#
_symmetry.space_group_name_H-M   'P 1'
#
loop_
_entity.id
_entity.type
_entity.pdbx_description
1 polymer ?
#
loop_
_entity_poly.entity_id
_entity_poly.type
_entity_poly.pdbx_seq_one_letter_code
_entity_poly.pdbx_strand_id
1 'polypeptide(L)'
;MKLTIGKLEDANLNLFAVGGVIYVVRAGLEMALTDAVTTSIGTLLLKSFGGPSNTIPIRSLDEAAKLASKYRKQGFNTLKLKVEKNLNADIEVVKAIKLAHPEYSFVLDANEELADTVWKSFFQSGHR
;
A
#
# COMPACT_ATOMS: atom_id res chain seq x y z
N MET A 1 -52.14 -28.95 4.75
CA MET A 1 -51.15 -28.24 5.60
C MET A 1 -50.14 -27.58 4.66
N LYS A 2 -50.29 -26.28 4.43
CA LYS A 2 -49.51 -25.51 3.46
C LYS A 2 -48.29 -24.95 4.20
N LEU A 3 -47.11 -25.50 3.96
CA LEU A 3 -45.86 -24.89 4.46
C LEU A 3 -45.62 -23.62 3.66
N THR A 4 -45.96 -22.48 4.25
CA THR A 4 -45.54 -21.18 3.75
C THR A 4 -44.06 -21.04 4.08
N ILE A 5 -43.21 -21.14 3.05
CA ILE A 5 -41.79 -20.82 3.14
C ILE A 5 -41.73 -19.33 3.51
N GLY A 6 -41.23 -19.05 4.70
CA GLY A 6 -40.98 -17.68 5.15
C GLY A 6 -40.15 -16.95 4.12
N LYS A 7 -40.61 -15.75 3.76
CA LYS A 7 -40.02 -14.81 2.81
C LYS A 7 -38.49 -14.88 2.77
N LEU A 8 -37.95 -15.19 1.59
CA LEU A 8 -36.60 -14.80 1.19
C LEU A 8 -36.54 -13.26 1.16
N GLU A 9 -36.30 -12.61 2.29
CA GLU A 9 -36.00 -11.17 2.35
C GLU A 9 -34.57 -10.88 2.84
N ASP A 10 -33.75 -11.91 3.08
CA ASP A 10 -32.33 -11.75 3.49
C ASP A 10 -31.30 -11.97 2.36
N ALA A 11 -31.74 -12.04 1.10
CA ALA A 11 -30.88 -12.34 -0.05
C ALA A 11 -30.10 -11.13 -0.61
N ASN A 12 -29.97 -10.04 0.15
CA ASN A 12 -29.04 -8.94 -0.15
C ASN A 12 -27.76 -9.08 0.67
N LEU A 13 -27.18 -10.29 0.68
CA LEU A 13 -25.77 -10.45 1.04
C LEU A 13 -24.97 -9.75 -0.06
N ASN A 14 -24.57 -8.50 0.22
CA ASN A 14 -23.85 -7.59 -0.67
C ASN A 14 -22.97 -8.35 -1.68
N LEU A 15 -23.30 -8.24 -2.98
CA LEU A 15 -22.48 -8.76 -4.08
C LEU A 15 -21.01 -8.32 -3.97
N PHE A 16 -20.75 -7.14 -3.38
CA PHE A 16 -19.42 -6.64 -3.04
C PHE A 16 -18.72 -7.42 -1.91
N ALA A 17 -19.45 -7.86 -0.89
CA ALA A 17 -18.90 -8.69 0.19
C ALA A 17 -18.55 -10.09 -0.34
N VAL A 18 -19.43 -10.67 -1.17
CA VAL A 18 -19.17 -11.96 -1.82
C VAL A 18 -18.01 -11.84 -2.83
N GLY A 19 -17.98 -10.77 -3.63
CA GLY A 19 -16.88 -10.46 -4.55
C GLY A 19 -15.55 -10.34 -3.82
N GLY A 20 -15.49 -9.54 -2.75
CA GLY A 20 -14.32 -9.38 -1.88
C GLY A 20 -13.79 -10.70 -1.35
N VAL A 21 -14.66 -11.56 -0.83
CA VAL A 21 -14.29 -12.90 -0.34
C VAL A 21 -13.71 -13.77 -1.46
N ILE A 22 -14.29 -13.73 -2.67
CA ILE A 22 -13.77 -14.48 -3.82
C ILE A 22 -12.36 -13.99 -4.22
N TYR A 23 -12.11 -12.68 -4.20
CA TYR A 23 -10.78 -12.13 -4.54
C TYR A 23 -9.70 -12.56 -3.54
N VAL A 24 -10.01 -12.54 -2.23
CA VAL A 24 -9.04 -12.96 -1.20
C VAL A 24 -8.72 -14.45 -1.30
N VAL A 25 -9.74 -15.30 -1.51
CA VAL A 25 -9.55 -16.75 -1.68
C VAL A 25 -8.72 -17.05 -2.92
N ARG A 26 -9.02 -16.38 -4.04
CA ARG A 26 -8.27 -16.53 -5.29
C ARG A 26 -6.81 -16.08 -5.12
N ALA A 27 -6.58 -14.93 -4.50
CA ALA A 27 -5.22 -14.42 -4.25
C ALA A 27 -4.40 -15.40 -3.38
N GLY A 28 -5.02 -15.98 -2.36
CA GLY A 28 -4.37 -17.00 -1.53
C GLY A 28 -3.97 -18.24 -2.33
N LEU A 29 -4.85 -18.72 -3.20
CA LEU A 29 -4.57 -19.88 -4.07
C LEU A 29 -3.45 -19.58 -5.09
N GLU A 30 -3.53 -18.43 -5.77
CA GLU A 30 -2.52 -17.99 -6.73
C GLU A 30 -1.14 -17.81 -6.06
N MET A 31 -1.11 -17.27 -4.83
CA MET A 31 0.12 -17.11 -4.06
C MET A 31 0.73 -18.47 -3.68
N ALA A 32 -0.08 -19.42 -3.22
CA ALA A 32 0.39 -20.77 -2.90
C ALA A 32 0.92 -21.52 -4.13
N LEU A 33 0.24 -21.41 -5.26
CA LEU A 33 0.69 -22.03 -6.52
C LEU A 33 2.00 -21.43 -7.00
N THR A 34 2.10 -20.09 -6.98
CA THR A 34 3.31 -19.39 -7.43
C THR A 34 4.50 -19.73 -6.54
N ASP A 35 4.30 -19.80 -5.21
CA ASP A 35 5.34 -20.19 -4.25
C ASP A 35 5.88 -21.60 -4.51
N ALA A 36 4.98 -22.56 -4.76
CA ALA A 36 5.34 -23.92 -5.10
C ALA A 36 6.16 -23.99 -6.40
N VAL A 37 5.77 -23.24 -7.42
CA VAL A 37 6.51 -23.15 -8.69
C VAL A 37 7.89 -22.56 -8.47
N THR A 38 8.01 -21.40 -7.83
CA THR A 38 9.31 -20.76 -7.60
C THR A 38 10.24 -21.61 -6.74
N THR A 39 9.69 -22.30 -5.73
CA THR A 39 10.42 -23.23 -4.88
C THR A 39 10.94 -24.42 -5.68
N SER A 40 10.11 -25.00 -6.57
CA SER A 40 10.52 -26.14 -7.40
C SER A 40 11.64 -25.82 -8.40
N ILE A 41 11.76 -24.56 -8.84
CA ILE A 41 12.86 -24.09 -9.70
C ILE A 41 14.01 -23.43 -8.92
N GLY A 42 14.01 -23.51 -7.58
CA GLY A 42 15.09 -23.01 -6.73
C GLY A 42 15.22 -21.48 -6.67
N THR A 43 14.12 -20.75 -6.87
CA THR A 43 14.09 -19.28 -6.88
C THR A 43 13.21 -18.74 -5.74
N LEU A 44 13.50 -17.52 -5.28
CA LEU A 44 12.68 -16.80 -4.32
C LEU A 44 11.62 -15.98 -5.05
N LEU A 45 10.34 -16.09 -4.65
CA LEU A 45 9.24 -15.24 -5.14
C LEU A 45 9.63 -13.75 -5.20
N LEU A 46 10.23 -13.24 -4.11
CA LEU A 46 10.61 -11.84 -3.98
C LEU A 46 11.63 -11.39 -5.06
N LYS A 47 12.49 -12.30 -5.51
CA LYS A 47 13.47 -12.02 -6.57
C LYS A 47 12.80 -11.90 -7.94
N SER A 48 11.71 -12.65 -8.14
CA SER A 48 10.93 -12.61 -9.39
C SER A 48 10.09 -11.34 -9.54
N PHE A 49 9.80 -10.63 -8.44
CA PHE A 49 8.89 -9.45 -8.44
C PHE A 49 9.54 -8.12 -8.03
N GLY A 50 10.87 -7.99 -8.08
CA GLY A 50 11.54 -6.68 -7.98
C GLY A 50 12.10 -6.30 -6.60
N GLY A 51 12.16 -7.22 -5.64
CA GLY A 51 12.87 -7.02 -4.37
C GLY A 51 12.05 -6.35 -3.25
N PRO A 52 12.64 -6.21 -2.05
CA PRO A 52 11.92 -5.76 -0.86
C PRO A 52 11.61 -4.25 -0.89
N SER A 53 10.41 -3.86 -0.45
CA SER A 53 10.02 -2.47 -0.19
C SER A 53 9.44 -2.34 1.23
N ASN A 54 9.65 -1.20 1.89
CA ASN A 54 9.18 -0.93 3.26
C ASN A 54 8.35 0.35 3.31
N THR A 55 7.37 0.37 4.23
CA THR A 55 6.48 1.52 4.46
C THR A 55 6.89 2.26 5.73
N ILE A 56 6.95 3.59 5.67
CA ILE A 56 7.11 4.43 6.87
C ILE A 56 5.69 4.83 7.34
N PRO A 57 5.25 4.40 8.54
CA PRO A 57 4.02 4.91 9.14
C PRO A 57 4.19 6.38 9.54
N ILE A 58 3.11 7.15 9.50
CA ILE A 58 3.09 8.57 9.83
C ILE A 58 3.54 8.77 11.28
N ARG A 59 4.57 9.59 11.45
CA ARG A 59 5.23 9.92 12.72
C ARG A 59 5.78 11.35 12.64
N SER A 60 6.22 11.90 13.76
CA SER A 60 6.87 13.23 13.77
C SER A 60 8.08 13.29 12.82
N LEU A 61 8.46 14.49 12.38
CA LEU A 61 9.55 14.70 11.41
C LEU A 61 10.84 13.96 11.79
N ASP A 62 11.23 14.06 13.07
CA ASP A 62 12.41 13.42 13.63
C ASP A 62 12.31 11.88 13.63
N GLU A 63 11.13 11.34 13.88
CA GLU A 63 10.89 9.91 13.87
C GLU A 63 10.90 9.36 12.43
N ALA A 64 10.34 10.10 11.47
CA ALA A 64 10.34 9.73 10.07
C ALA A 64 11.77 9.69 9.49
N ALA A 65 12.61 10.67 9.83
CA ALA A 65 14.02 10.70 9.45
C ALA A 65 14.81 9.52 10.07
N LYS A 66 14.59 9.23 11.36
CA LYS A 66 15.20 8.07 12.03
C LYS A 66 14.77 6.74 11.38
N LEU A 67 13.50 6.61 11.00
CA LEU A 67 12.99 5.42 10.31
C LEU A 67 13.60 5.27 8.92
N ALA A 68 13.69 6.35 8.14
CA ALA A 68 14.33 6.36 6.83
C ALA A 68 15.80 5.90 6.94
N SER A 69 16.56 6.49 7.86
CA SER A 69 17.94 6.06 8.15
C SER A 69 18.04 4.57 8.54
N LYS A 70 17.11 4.07 9.36
CA LYS A 70 17.05 2.64 9.74
C LYS A 70 16.80 1.76 8.53
N TYR A 71 15.83 2.10 7.68
CA TYR A 71 15.52 1.33 6.48
C TYR A 71 16.63 1.40 5.44
N ARG A 72 17.40 2.49 5.40
CA ARG A 72 18.57 2.59 4.51
C ARG A 72 19.60 1.53 4.84
N LYS A 73 19.92 1.41 6.14
CA LYS A 73 20.85 0.39 6.66
C LYS A 73 20.37 -1.04 6.39
N GLN A 74 19.06 -1.23 6.18
CA GLN A 74 18.46 -2.51 5.82
C GLN A 74 18.38 -2.77 4.30
N GLY A 75 18.91 -1.85 3.47
CA GLY A 75 19.00 -2.01 2.02
C GLY A 75 17.80 -1.48 1.23
N PHE A 76 16.88 -0.77 1.86
CA PHE A 76 15.74 -0.17 1.14
C PHE A 76 16.16 1.08 0.37
N ASN A 77 15.68 1.15 -0.89
CA ASN A 77 15.92 2.28 -1.81
C ASN A 77 14.64 3.09 -2.11
N THR A 78 13.48 2.54 -1.74
CA THR A 78 12.17 3.15 -1.98
C THR A 78 11.38 3.17 -0.68
N LEU A 79 10.78 4.31 -0.36
CA LEU A 79 9.92 4.50 0.81
C LEU A 79 8.49 4.79 0.37
N LYS A 80 7.54 4.04 0.92
CA LYS A 80 6.12 4.36 0.82
C LYS A 80 5.71 5.25 1.98
N LEU A 81 5.15 6.41 1.68
CA LEU A 81 4.60 7.37 2.65
C LEU A 81 3.09 7.44 2.49
N LYS A 82 2.38 7.30 3.60
CA LYS A 82 0.94 7.59 3.63
C LYS A 82 0.76 9.11 3.71
N VAL A 83 -0.10 9.64 2.85
CA VAL A 83 -0.46 11.06 2.79
C VAL A 83 -1.88 11.20 3.34
N GLU A 84 -2.08 12.14 4.26
CA GLU A 84 -3.38 12.42 4.86
C GLU A 84 -3.90 13.79 4.40
N LYS A 85 -4.93 14.32 5.09
CA LYS A 85 -5.58 15.58 4.73
C LYS A 85 -4.69 16.81 4.90
N ASN A 86 -3.63 16.73 5.71
CA ASN A 86 -2.67 17.84 5.89
C ASN A 86 -1.47 17.70 4.95
N LEU A 87 -1.74 17.91 3.67
CA LEU A 87 -0.77 17.77 2.60
C LEU A 87 0.51 18.59 2.82
N ASN A 88 0.39 19.79 3.40
CA ASN A 88 1.55 20.65 3.64
C ASN A 88 2.52 20.04 4.66
N ALA A 89 2.00 19.46 5.75
CA ALA A 89 2.85 18.78 6.73
C ALA A 89 3.52 17.55 6.12
N ASP A 90 2.79 16.79 5.29
CA ASP A 90 3.32 15.60 4.61
C ASP A 90 4.40 15.96 3.58
N ILE A 91 4.24 17.08 2.86
CA ILE A 91 5.26 17.62 1.95
C ILE A 91 6.56 17.93 2.71
N GLU A 92 6.47 18.57 3.87
CA GLU A 92 7.66 18.90 4.65
C GLU A 92 8.38 17.65 5.16
N VAL A 93 7.65 16.58 5.47
CA VAL A 93 8.24 15.26 5.78
C VAL A 93 8.99 14.70 4.58
N VAL A 94 8.38 14.69 3.39
CA VAL A 94 9.03 14.22 2.15
C VAL A 94 10.31 15.02 1.88
N LYS A 95 10.25 16.35 1.99
CA LYS A 95 11.39 17.25 1.77
C LYS A 95 12.52 16.97 2.76
N ALA A 96 12.21 16.86 4.05
CA ALA A 96 13.22 16.58 5.07
C ALA A 96 13.92 15.25 4.84
N ILE A 97 13.18 14.19 4.47
CA ILE A 97 13.77 12.89 4.16
C ILE A 97 14.60 12.98 2.88
N LYS A 98 14.12 13.64 1.82
CA LYS A 98 14.87 13.81 0.56
C LYS A 98 16.15 14.61 0.76
N LEU A 99 16.13 15.63 1.62
CA LEU A 99 17.31 16.42 1.94
C LEU A 99 18.36 15.59 2.71
N ALA A 100 17.92 14.79 3.69
CA ALA A 100 18.81 13.93 4.46
C ALA A 100 19.31 12.69 3.67
N HIS A 101 18.51 12.23 2.73
CA HIS A 101 18.72 11.00 1.97
C HIS A 101 18.27 11.19 0.49
N PRO A 102 19.05 11.92 -0.32
CA PRO A 102 18.70 12.25 -1.70
C PRO A 102 18.53 11.02 -2.60
N GLU A 103 19.11 9.89 -2.22
CA GLU A 103 19.05 8.62 -2.96
C GLU A 103 17.70 7.90 -2.89
N TYR A 104 16.79 8.31 -1.99
CA TYR A 104 15.49 7.66 -1.88
C TYR A 104 14.55 8.01 -3.03
N SER A 105 13.87 6.98 -3.51
CA SER A 105 12.63 7.09 -4.29
C SER A 105 11.42 7.04 -3.35
N PHE A 106 10.35 7.75 -3.71
CA PHE A 106 9.14 7.84 -2.89
C PHE A 106 7.91 7.32 -3.64
N VAL A 107 7.04 6.61 -2.91
CA VAL A 107 5.68 6.27 -3.34
C VAL A 107 4.72 6.93 -2.34
N LEU A 108 3.82 7.77 -2.84
CA LEU A 108 2.83 8.47 -2.03
C LEU A 108 1.50 7.74 -2.13
N ASP A 109 0.89 7.44 -0.98
CA ASP A 109 -0.37 6.70 -0.90
C ASP A 109 -1.38 7.47 -0.04
N ALA A 110 -2.43 7.97 -0.68
CA ALA A 110 -3.51 8.72 -0.02
C ALA A 110 -4.69 7.85 0.44
N ASN A 111 -4.71 6.54 0.16
CA ASN A 111 -5.85 5.64 0.44
C ASN A 111 -7.23 6.23 0.05
N GLU A 112 -7.34 6.87 -1.12
CA GLU A 112 -8.58 7.50 -1.63
C GLU A 112 -9.10 8.72 -0.83
N GLU A 113 -8.38 9.19 0.19
CA GLU A 113 -8.85 10.27 1.07
C GLU A 113 -8.61 11.69 0.52
N LEU A 114 -7.91 11.81 -0.62
CA LEU A 114 -7.52 13.07 -1.24
C LEU A 114 -8.20 13.25 -2.59
N ALA A 115 -8.83 14.42 -2.79
CA ALA A 115 -9.46 14.78 -4.06
C ALA A 115 -8.42 15.06 -5.16
N ASP A 116 -8.78 14.81 -6.42
CA ASP A 116 -7.92 15.00 -7.61
C ASP A 116 -7.31 16.40 -7.73
N THR A 117 -8.02 17.42 -7.26
CA THR A 117 -7.55 18.81 -7.25
C THR A 117 -6.34 18.98 -6.32
N VAL A 118 -6.33 18.26 -5.20
CA VAL A 118 -5.25 18.30 -4.22
C VAL A 118 -4.02 17.58 -4.77
N TRP A 119 -4.19 16.44 -5.43
CA TRP A 119 -3.11 15.74 -6.13
C TRP A 119 -2.43 16.59 -7.21
N LYS A 120 -3.22 17.31 -8.01
CA LYS A 120 -2.66 18.20 -9.04
C LYS A 120 -1.82 19.33 -8.43
N SER A 121 -2.28 19.93 -7.33
CA SER A 121 -1.51 20.96 -6.62
C SER A 121 -0.18 20.44 -6.07
N PHE A 122 -0.16 19.19 -5.58
CA PHE A 122 1.04 18.53 -5.07
C PHE A 122 2.11 18.31 -6.15
N PHE A 123 1.72 17.85 -7.35
CA PHE A 123 2.68 17.61 -8.43
C PHE A 123 3.06 18.87 -9.21
N GLN A 124 2.20 19.90 -9.23
CA GLN A 124 2.45 21.17 -9.92
C GLN A 124 3.35 22.13 -9.12
N SER A 125 3.52 21.93 -7.80
CA SER A 125 4.42 22.74 -6.97
C SER A 125 5.92 22.49 -7.21
N GLY A 126 6.26 21.68 -8.22
CA GLY A 126 7.64 21.54 -8.73
C GLY A 126 8.56 20.66 -7.89
N HIS A 127 8.02 19.80 -7.01
CA HIS A 127 8.79 18.91 -6.14
C HIS A 127 9.22 17.60 -6.84
N ARG A 128 9.91 17.70 -7.98
CA ARG A 128 10.63 16.57 -8.59
C ARG A 128 12.00 16.36 -7.95
#